data_AF-A0A965M510-F1
#
_entry.id   AF-A0A965M510-F1
#
_cell.length_a   1.000
_cell.length_b   1.000
_cell.length_c   1.000
_cell.angle_alpha   90.00
_cell.angle_beta   90.00
_cell.angle_gamma   90.00
#
_symmetry.space_group_name_H-M   'P 1'
#
loop_
_entity.id
_entity.type
_entity.pdbx_description
1 polymer ?
#
loop_
_entity_poly.entity_id
_entity_poly.type
_entity_poly.pdbx_seq_one_letter_code
_entity_poly.pdbx_strand_id
1 'polypeptide(L)'
;MNWNNRGDRLARIRERDEFGKYFMPLAYLVGMVGLGLLAFGVIDQIQTDARNLQSIGMGTCLLAVPLILFFFRLARGHFSPRLRD
;
A
#
# COMPACT_ATOMS: atom_id res chain seq x y z
N MET A 1 35.98 8.18 8.69
CA MET A 1 34.56 8.00 9.07
C MET A 1 33.72 8.74 8.02
N ASN A 2 33.02 8.01 7.14
CA ASN A 2 32.38 8.59 5.95
C ASN A 2 31.03 9.24 6.34
N TRP A 3 31.05 10.52 6.69
CA TRP A 3 29.89 11.27 7.17
C TRP A 3 28.74 11.34 6.14
N ASN A 4 29.04 11.25 4.84
CA ASN A 4 28.04 11.20 3.78
C ASN A 4 27.09 10.00 3.91
N ASN A 5 27.60 8.83 4.30
CA ASN A 5 26.78 7.62 4.42
C ASN A 5 25.84 7.64 5.63
N ARG A 6 26.15 8.47 6.64
CA ARG A 6 25.35 8.57 7.87
C ARG A 6 24.10 9.41 7.66
N GLY A 7 24.20 10.51 6.90
CA GLY A 7 23.05 11.35 6.53
C GLY A 7 22.02 10.58 5.71
N ASP A 8 22.46 9.90 4.64
CA ASP A 8 21.57 9.10 3.77
C ASP A 8 20.94 7.90 4.48
N ARG A 9 21.63 7.37 5.50
CA ARG A 9 21.08 6.32 6.35
C ARG A 9 19.99 6.85 7.27
N LEU A 10 20.24 7.97 7.96
CA LEU A 10 19.27 8.61 8.85
C LEU A 10 18.03 9.11 8.08
N ALA A 11 18.22 9.67 6.89
CA ALA A 11 17.13 10.10 6.02
C ALA A 11 16.22 8.92 5.63
N ARG A 12 16.80 7.77 5.25
CA ARG A 12 16.02 6.54 4.94
C ARG A 12 15.30 5.95 6.15
N ILE A 13 15.88 6.03 7.35
CA ILE A 13 15.21 5.60 8.58
C ILE A 13 14.00 6.49 8.87
N ARG A 14 14.18 7.82 8.77
CA ARG A 14 13.10 8.78 8.96
C ARG A 14 11.97 8.60 7.94
N GLU A 15 12.33 8.44 6.66
CA GLU A 15 11.37 8.16 5.59
C GLU A 15 10.58 6.87 5.86
N ARG A 16 11.27 5.78 6.25
CA ARG A 16 10.62 4.51 6.61
C ARG A 16 9.61 4.71 7.75
N ASP A 17 9.98 5.45 8.78
CA ASP A 17 9.16 5.62 9.98
C ASP A 17 7.95 6.54 9.70
N GLU A 18 8.15 7.65 8.99
CA GLU A 18 7.05 8.53 8.54
C GLU A 18 6.09 7.78 7.59
N PHE A 19 6.63 6.99 6.65
CA PHE A 19 5.84 6.19 5.73
C PHE A 19 5.05 5.10 6.46
N GLY A 20 5.68 4.42 7.42
CA GLY A 20 5.03 3.42 8.25
C GLY A 20 3.92 3.99 9.12
N LYS A 21 4.12 5.18 9.68
CA LYS A 21 3.18 5.81 10.62
C LYS A 21 1.99 6.48 9.93
N TYR A 22 2.20 7.14 8.79
CA TYR A 22 1.16 7.95 8.15
C TYR A 22 0.61 7.35 6.86
N PHE A 23 1.49 6.85 5.98
CA PHE A 23 1.08 6.39 4.65
C PHE A 23 0.49 4.97 4.66
N MET A 24 1.03 4.05 5.46
CA MET A 24 0.50 2.68 5.51
C MET A 24 -0.92 2.58 6.07
N PRO A 25 -1.30 3.26 7.18
CA PRO A 25 -2.67 3.18 7.67
C PRO A 25 -3.67 3.67 6.64
N LEU A 26 -3.36 4.77 5.95
CA LEU A 26 -4.18 5.29 4.84
C LEU A 26 -4.28 4.29 3.69
N ALA A 27 -3.16 3.68 3.29
CA ALA A 27 -3.14 2.67 2.24
C ALA A 27 -4.00 1.45 2.59
N TYR A 28 -4.00 1.02 3.86
CA TYR A 28 -4.85 -0.07 4.33
C TYR A 28 -6.32 0.32 4.38
N LEU A 29 -6.66 1.55 4.78
CA LEU A 29 -8.05 2.04 4.70
C LEU A 29 -8.54 2.05 3.25
N VAL A 30 -7.73 2.53 2.31
CA VAL A 30 -8.05 2.50 0.88
C VAL A 30 -8.23 1.06 0.38
N GLY A 31 -7.34 0.14 0.78
CA GLY A 31 -7.45 -1.28 0.46
C GLY A 31 -8.73 -1.92 1.02
N MET A 32 -9.13 -1.58 2.24
CA MET A 32 -10.38 -2.04 2.86
C MET A 32 -11.61 -1.55 2.08
N VAL A 33 -11.62 -0.29 1.62
CA VAL A 33 -12.68 0.22 0.76
C VAL A 33 -12.70 -0.53 -0.58
N GLY A 34 -11.54 -0.81 -1.16
CA GLY A 34 -11.41 -1.61 -2.37
C GLY A 34 -12.00 -3.02 -2.22
N LEU A 35 -11.70 -3.69 -1.11
CA LEU A 35 -12.31 -4.99 -0.75
C LEU A 35 -13.82 -4.89 -0.61
N GLY A 36 -14.34 -3.83 0.03
CA GLY A 36 -15.77 -3.58 0.15
C GLY A 36 -16.47 -3.43 -1.19
N LEU A 37 -15.86 -2.69 -2.13
CA LEU A 37 -16.40 -2.54 -3.49
C LEU A 37 -16.36 -3.84 -4.29
N LEU A 38 -15.31 -4.65 -4.13
CA LEU A 38 -15.26 -5.97 -4.75
C LEU A 38 -16.36 -6.89 -4.20
N ALA A 39 -16.50 -6.95 -2.87
CA ALA A 39 -17.55 -7.74 -2.23
C ALA A 39 -18.94 -7.28 -2.69
N PHE A 40 -19.16 -5.97 -2.76
CA PHE A 40 -20.40 -5.39 -3.27
C PHE A 40 -20.65 -5.78 -4.72
N GLY A 41 -19.67 -5.63 -5.61
CA GLY A 41 -19.80 -5.99 -7.03
C GLY A 41 -20.09 -7.48 -7.24
N VAL A 42 -19.53 -8.37 -6.41
CA VAL A 42 -19.83 -9.80 -6.44
C VAL A 42 -21.26 -10.08 -5.97
N ILE A 43 -21.71 -9.45 -4.89
CA ILE A 43 -23.08 -9.59 -4.38
C ILE A 43 -24.10 -9.07 -5.41
N ASP A 44 -23.83 -7.90 -5.99
CA ASP A 44 -24.66 -7.27 -7.03
C ASP A 44 -24.79 -8.18 -8.26
N GLN A 45 -23.68 -8.80 -8.68
CA GLN A 45 -23.67 -9.75 -9.79
C GLN A 45 -24.52 -11.00 -9.48
N ILE A 46 -24.54 -11.49 -8.24
CA ILE A 46 -25.38 -12.64 -7.85
C ILE A 46 -26.87 -12.26 -7.86
N GLN A 47 -27.23 -11.02 -7.53
CA GLN A 47 -28.63 -10.59 -7.43
C GLN A 47 -29.24 -10.21 -8.78
N THR A 48 -28.46 -9.55 -9.65
CA THR A 48 -28.97 -8.95 -10.89
C THR A 48 -28.62 -9.75 -12.14
N ASP A 49 -27.79 -10.80 -12.01
CA ASP A 49 -27.12 -11.52 -13.11
C ASP A 49 -26.31 -10.61 -14.06
N ALA A 50 -26.16 -9.33 -13.72
CA ALA A 50 -25.45 -8.33 -14.48
C ALA A 50 -24.04 -8.14 -13.91
N ARG A 51 -23.03 -8.16 -14.79
CA ARG A 51 -21.65 -7.88 -14.38
C ARG A 51 -21.43 -6.39 -14.19
N ASN A 52 -21.37 -5.96 -12.95
CA ASN A 52 -20.98 -4.60 -12.59
C ASN A 52 -19.45 -4.42 -12.64
N LEU A 53 -18.91 -4.40 -13.87
CA LEU A 53 -17.46 -4.28 -14.12
C LEU A 53 -16.85 -3.00 -13.54
N GLN A 54 -17.65 -1.93 -13.38
CA GLN A 54 -17.18 -0.67 -12.82
C GLN A 54 -16.84 -0.81 -11.34
N SER A 55 -17.74 -1.40 -10.55
CA SER A 55 -17.50 -1.65 -9.12
C SER A 55 -16.30 -2.59 -8.91
N ILE A 56 -16.20 -3.65 -9.72
CA ILE A 56 -15.10 -4.62 -9.65
C ILE A 56 -13.77 -3.99 -10.05
N GLY A 57 -13.75 -3.23 -11.14
CA GLY A 57 -12.56 -2.53 -11.62
C GLY A 57 -12.06 -1.50 -10.60
N MET A 58 -12.96 -0.68 -10.06
CA MET A 58 -12.63 0.33 -9.05
C MET A 58 -12.14 -0.30 -7.75
N GLY A 59 -12.79 -1.38 -7.28
CA GLY A 59 -12.36 -2.13 -6.11
C GLY A 59 -10.95 -2.73 -6.29
N THR A 60 -10.67 -3.29 -7.47
CA THR A 60 -9.34 -3.82 -7.82
C THR A 60 -8.26 -2.74 -7.82
N CYS A 61 -8.54 -1.58 -8.41
CA CYS A 61 -7.60 -0.45 -8.43
C CYS A 61 -7.26 0.06 -7.02
N LEU A 62 -8.27 0.15 -6.14
CA LEU A 62 -8.05 0.59 -4.75
C LEU A 62 -7.27 -0.45 -3.94
N LEU A 63 -7.52 -1.74 -4.17
CA LEU A 63 -6.77 -2.83 -3.55
C LEU A 63 -5.30 -2.88 -4.03
N ALA A 64 -5.03 -2.42 -5.25
CA ALA A 64 -3.67 -2.32 -5.77
C ALA A 64 -2.82 -1.27 -5.03
N VAL A 65 -3.41 -0.25 -4.40
CA VAL A 65 -2.70 0.82 -3.69
C VAL A 65 -1.75 0.28 -2.60
N PRO A 66 -2.20 -0.51 -1.60
CA PRO A 66 -1.29 -1.09 -0.61
C PRO A 66 -0.24 -2.03 -1.22
N LEU A 67 -0.56 -2.73 -2.31
CA LEU A 67 0.41 -3.58 -3.02
C LEU A 67 1.52 -2.76 -3.69
N ILE A 68 1.17 -1.69 -4.39
CA ILE A 68 2.15 -0.79 -5.03
C ILE A 68 3.06 -0.17 -3.98
N LEU A 69 2.49 0.30 -2.87
CA LEU A 69 3.26 0.89 -1.77
C LEU A 69 4.15 -0.14 -1.07
N PHE A 70 3.72 -1.41 -0.99
CA PHE A 70 4.56 -2.50 -0.51
C PHE A 70 5.80 -2.71 -1.41
N PHE A 71 5.63 -2.77 -2.74
CA PHE A 71 6.75 -2.89 -3.68
C PHE A 71 7.66 -1.67 -3.64
N PHE A 72 7.10 -0.47 -3.52
CA PHE A 72 7.87 0.75 -3.33
C PHE A 72 8.77 0.66 -2.09
N ARG A 73 8.23 0.21 -0.95
CA ARG A 73 9.01 -0.01 0.28
C ARG A 73 10.10 -1.06 0.10
N LEU A 74 9.81 -2.10 -0.66
CA LEU A 74 10.77 -3.16 -0.97
C LEU A 74 11.93 -2.61 -1.81
N ALA A 75 11.64 -1.84 -2.86
CA ALA A 75 12.63 -1.20 -3.72
C ALA A 75 13.49 -0.16 -2.96
N ARG A 76 12.89 0.60 -2.03
CA ARG A 76 13.62 1.54 -1.15
C ARG A 76 14.44 0.86 -0.07
N GLY A 77 14.33 -0.47 0.08
CA GLY A 77 15.06 -1.24 1.07
C GLY A 77 14.62 -0.96 2.51
N HIS A 78 13.37 -0.52 2.71
CA HIS A 78 12.80 -0.24 4.03
C HIS A 78 12.79 -1.47 4.96
N PHE A 79 12.87 -2.67 4.40
CA PHE A 79 12.98 -3.94 5.11
C PHE A 79 14.43 -4.38 5.39
N SER A 80 15.44 -3.61 4.97
CA SER A 80 16.84 -3.98 5.17
C SER A 80 17.21 -4.00 6.66
N PRO A 81 17.86 -5.07 7.17
CA PRO A 81 18.35 -5.13 8.55
C PRO A 81 19.35 -4.02 8.88
N ARG A 82 20.04 -3.50 7.86
CA ARG A 82 21.03 -2.41 7.99
C ARG A 82 20.42 -1.07 8.44
N LEU A 83 19.09 -0.96 8.50
CA LEU A 83 18.36 0.21 9.01
C LEU A 83 17.83 0.01 10.45
N ARG A 84 18.15 -1.10 11.12
CA ARG A 84 17.76 -1.37 12.52
C ARG A 84 18.88 -1.09 13.54
N ASP A 85 20.14 -1.12 13.14
CA ASP A 85 21.33 -0.95 14.01
C ASP A 85 22.13 0.32 13.72
#